data_AF-U5D7P0-F1
#
_entry.id   AF-U5D7P0-F1
#
_cell.length_a   1.000
_cell.length_b   1.000
_cell.length_c   1.000
_cell.angle_alpha   90.00
_cell.angle_beta   90.00
_cell.angle_gamma   90.00
#
_symmetry.space_group_name_H-M   'P 1'
#
loop_
_entity.id
_entity.type
_entity.pdbx_description
1 polymer ?
#
loop_
_entity_poly.entity_id
_entity_poly.type
_entity_poly.pdbx_seq_one_letter_code
_entity_poly.pdbx_strand_id
1 'polypeptide(L)' 'MADGAPINAREEIPKVLTRDIPWEAYMATKLISGKSLQLLRRYDNRSESYRAQLLDDDGPAYIRVFVSICGTLPRTEQ' A
#
# COMPACT_ATOMS: atom_id res chain seq x y z
N MET A 1 -15.39 -22.66 14.70
CA MET A 1 -16.07 -21.44 15.16
C MET A 1 -15.12 -20.29 14.88
N ALA A 2 -15.21 -19.67 13.70
CA ALA A 2 -14.40 -18.49 13.37
C ALA A 2 -15.30 -17.27 13.58
N ASP A 3 -14.90 -16.41 14.52
CA ASP A 3 -15.55 -15.16 14.86
C ASP A 3 -15.37 -14.17 13.69
N GLY A 4 -16.35 -14.16 12.79
CA GLY A 4 -16.44 -13.20 11.69
C GLY A 4 -17.07 -11.90 12.16
N ALA A 5 -16.38 -11.16 13.03
CA ALA A 5 -16.80 -9.79 13.35
C ALA A 5 -16.72 -8.92 12.08
N PRO A 6 -17.75 -8.11 11.78
CA PRO A 6 -17.72 -7.24 10.60
C PRO A 6 -16.56 -6.25 10.75
N ILE A 7 -15.67 -6.25 9.76
CA ILE A 7 -14.59 -5.26 9.65
C ILE A 7 -15.21 -3.86 9.68
N ASN A 8 -15.12 -3.17 10.82
CA ASN A 8 -15.66 -1.82 10.95
C ASN A 8 -14.67 -0.85 10.31
N ALA A 9 -14.74 -0.73 8.98
CA ALA A 9 -13.76 -0.01 8.15
C ALA A 9 -13.46 1.41 8.65
N ARG A 10 -14.42 2.06 9.33
CA ARG A 10 -14.25 3.40 9.92
C ARG A 10 -13.22 3.46 11.06
N GLU A 11 -12.99 2.36 11.77
CA GLU A 11 -12.00 2.28 12.86
C GLU A 11 -10.67 1.67 12.42
N GLU A 12 -10.68 0.85 11.37
CA GLU A 12 -9.50 0.13 10.90
C GLU A 12 -8.64 0.95 9.93
N ILE A 13 -9.24 1.88 9.16
CA ILE A 13 -8.49 2.79 8.29
C ILE A 13 -7.40 3.56 9.05
N PRO A 14 -7.68 4.26 10.17
CA PRO A 14 -6.62 4.97 10.90
C PRO A 14 -5.57 4.01 11.46
N LYS A 15 -5.95 2.81 11.90
CA LYS A 15 -5.00 1.79 12.36
C LYS A 15 -4.07 1.36 11.24
N VAL A 16 -4.61 1.02 10.07
CA VAL A 16 -3.83 0.66 8.88
C VAL A 16 -2.91 1.80 8.42
N LEU A 17 -3.37 3.05 8.50
CA LEU A 17 -2.57 4.22 8.13
C LEU A 17 -1.42 4.50 9.11
N THR A 18 -1.55 4.07 10.37
CA THR A 18 -0.48 4.18 11.39
C THR A 18 0.44 2.97 11.46
N ARG A 19 0.11 1.88 10.75
CA ARG A 19 0.93 0.67 10.78
C ARG A 19 2.16 0.86 9.91
N ASP A 20 3.30 0.46 10.46
CA ASP A 20 4.52 0.31 9.70
C ASP A 20 4.31 -0.82 8.68
N ILE A 21 4.28 -0.48 7.39
CA ILE A 21 4.09 -1.45 6.32
C ILE A 21 5.47 -1.96 5.91
N PRO A 22 5.77 -3.27 6.07
CA PRO A 22 7.07 -3.82 5.73
C PRO A 22 7.20 -3.97 4.20
N TRP A 23 7.42 -2.85 3.51
CA TRP A 23 7.58 -2.82 2.06
C TRP A 23 8.71 -3.72 1.56
N GLU A 24 9.77 -3.89 2.36
CA GLU A 24 10.88 -4.81 2.06
C GLU A 24 10.44 -6.28 2.00
N ALA A 25 9.48 -6.69 2.83
CA ALA A 25 8.91 -8.04 2.78
C ALA A 25 8.08 -8.25 1.50
N TYR A 26 7.40 -7.21 1.02
CA TYR A 26 6.73 -7.24 -0.29
C TYR A 26 7.73 -7.30 -1.46
N MET A 27 8.91 -6.69 -1.31
CA MET A 27 9.97 -6.86 -2.31
C MET A 27 10.52 -8.30 -2.30
N ALA A 28 10.73 -8.87 -1.11
CA ALA A 28 11.24 -10.24 -0.95
C ALA A 28 10.31 -11.30 -1.54
N THR A 29 8.99 -11.08 -1.46
CA THR A 29 7.95 -11.93 -2.08
C THR A 29 7.75 -11.65 -3.58
N LYS A 30 8.60 -10.80 -4.19
CA LYS A 30 8.50 -10.33 -5.58
C LYS A 30 7.17 -9.65 -5.93
N LEU A 31 6.43 -9.19 -4.93
CA LEU A 31 5.21 -8.40 -5.07
C LEU A 31 5.51 -6.99 -5.60
N ILE A 32 6.67 -6.43 -5.24
CA ILE A 32 7.14 -5.13 -5.70
C ILE A 32 8.61 -5.17 -6.13
N SER A 33 9.01 -4.35 -7.11
CA SER A 33 10.40 -4.22 -7.53
C SER A 33 11.17 -3.22 -6.66
N GLY A 34 12.50 -3.27 -6.64
CA GLY A 34 13.32 -2.32 -5.86
C GLY A 34 13.08 -0.84 -6.20
N LYS A 35 12.70 -0.54 -7.45
CA LYS A 35 12.28 0.81 -7.87
C LYS A 35 10.93 1.21 -7.27
N SER A 36 9.98 0.26 -7.22
CA SER A 36 8.68 0.41 -6.59
C SER A 36 8.79 0.63 -5.07
N LEU A 37 9.72 -0.08 -4.41
CA LEU A 37 10.02 0.10 -2.98
C LEU A 37 10.46 1.53 -2.67
N GLN A 38 11.31 2.13 -3.51
CA GLN A 38 11.74 3.52 -3.31
C GLN A 38 10.58 4.51 -3.45
N LEU A 39 9.69 4.30 -4.42
CA LEU A 39 8.50 5.12 -4.60
C LEU A 39 7.58 5.01 -3.39
N LEU A 40 7.27 3.77 -2.95
CA LEU A 40 6.42 3.52 -1.80
C LEU A 40 7.00 4.13 -0.53
N ARG A 41 8.30 3.97 -0.24
CA ARG A 41 8.93 4.63 0.92
C ARG A 41 8.92 6.16 0.86
N ARG A 42 8.98 6.75 -0.33
CA ARG A 42 8.84 8.22 -0.48
C ARG A 42 7.41 8.71 -0.29
N TYR A 43 6.42 7.86 -0.54
CA TYR A 43 5.00 8.18 -0.43
C TYR A 43 4.46 7.85 0.97
N ASP A 44 4.96 6.78 1.57
CA ASP A 44 4.68 6.32 2.91
C ASP A 44 5.08 7.39 3.94
N ASN A 45 4.25 7.56 4.96
CA ASN A 45 4.50 8.50 6.08
C ASN A 45 4.81 9.97 5.69
N ARG A 46 4.35 10.42 4.51
CA ARG A 46 4.40 11.82 4.08
C ARG A 46 3.06 12.52 4.21
N SER A 47 3.11 13.84 4.35
CA SER A 47 1.95 14.72 4.33
C SER A 47 1.19 14.61 3.01
N GLU A 48 -0.13 14.75 3.07
CA GLU A 48 -1.02 14.68 1.90
C GLU A 48 -0.57 15.60 0.76
N SER A 49 -0.17 16.83 1.07
CA SER A 49 0.33 17.80 0.09
C SER A 49 1.56 17.31 -0.66
N TYR A 50 2.47 16.63 0.03
CA TYR A 50 3.70 16.09 -0.58
C TYR A 50 3.39 14.85 -1.44
N ARG A 51 2.45 14.02 -1.00
CA ARG A 51 1.92 12.90 -1.78
C ARG A 51 1.28 13.38 -3.08
N ALA A 52 0.47 14.44 -3.01
CA ALA A 52 -0.15 15.04 -4.19
C ALA A 52 0.90 15.53 -5.20
N GLN A 53 1.97 16.18 -4.74
CA GLN A 53 3.09 16.59 -5.61
C GLN A 53 3.81 15.40 -6.25
N LEU A 54 4.07 14.33 -5.51
CA LEU A 54 4.69 13.12 -6.06
C LEU A 54 3.81 12.43 -7.12
N LEU A 55 2.49 12.47 -6.94
CA LEU A 55 1.54 11.95 -7.92
C LEU A 55 1.40 12.85 -9.15
N ASP A 56 1.63 14.15 -9.01
CA ASP A 56 1.66 15.09 -10.13
C ASP A 56 2.94 14.91 -10.98
N ASP A 57 4.10 14.76 -10.32
CA ASP A 57 5.42 14.62 -10.96
C ASP A 57 5.66 13.22 -11.55
N ASP A 58 5.33 12.16 -10.80
CA ASP A 58 5.67 10.76 -11.12
C ASP A 58 4.44 9.82 -11.05
N GLY A 59 3.24 10.38 -11.20
CA GLY A 59 1.95 9.67 -11.09
C GLY A 59 1.86 8.32 -11.82
N PRO A 60 2.29 8.20 -13.09
CA PRO A 60 2.23 6.93 -13.82
C PRO A 60 3.10 5.83 -13.22
N ALA A 61 4.15 6.16 -12.48
CA ALA A 61 5.01 5.19 -11.80
C ALA A 61 4.33 4.69 -10.53
N TYR A 62 3.77 5.61 -9.74
CA TYR A 62 3.01 5.28 -8.52
C TYR A 62 1.78 4.43 -8.80
N ILE A 63 0.97 4.82 -9.80
CA ILE A 63 -0.26 4.08 -10.17
C ILE A 63 0.08 2.66 -10.63
N ARG A 64 1.13 2.49 -11.46
CA ARG A 64 1.56 1.15 -11.91
C ARG A 64 1.92 0.25 -10.74
N VAL A 65 2.66 0.77 -9.76
CA VAL A 65 3.02 0.01 -8.55
C VAL A 65 1.78 -0.40 -7.77
N PHE A 66 0.84 0.53 -7.57
CA PHE A 66 -0.39 0.27 -6.83
C PHE A 66 -1.26 -0.80 -7.50
N VAL A 67 -1.45 -0.70 -8.81
CA VAL A 67 -2.21 -1.67 -9.61
C VAL A 67 -1.53 -3.03 -9.62
N SER A 68 -0.20 -3.09 -9.73
CA SER A 68 0.56 -4.34 -9.64
C SER A 68 0.40 -5.03 -8.30
N ILE A 69 0.44 -4.28 -7.18
CA ILE A 69 0.19 -4.85 -5.85
C ILE A 69 -1.25 -5.36 -5.76
N CYS A 70 -2.23 -4.53 -6.14
CA CYS A 70 -3.65 -4.88 -6.06
C CYS A 70 -4.01 -6.12 -6.91
N GLY A 71 -3.38 -6.30 -8.07
CA GLY A 71 -3.59 -7.47 -8.92
C GLY A 71 -2.82 -8.73 -8.48
N THR A 72 -1.76 -8.57 -7.69
CA THR A 72 -0.94 -9.70 -7.21
C THR A 72 -1.44 -10.24 -5.88
N LEU A 73 -2.10 -9.41 -5.06
CA LEU A 73 -2.78 -9.90 -3.87
C LEU A 73 -3.90 -10.84 -4.34
N PRO A 74 -3.84 -12.15 -4.04
CA PRO A 74 -4.98 -13.01 -4.33
C PRO A 74 -6.17 -12.40 -3.61
N ARG A 75 -7.34 -12.38 -4.28
CA ARG A 75 -8.59 -12.18 -3.55
C ARG A 75 -8.60 -13.29 -2.51
N THR A 76 -8.30 -12.95 -1.26
CA THR A 76 -8.58 -13.83 -0.13
C THR A 76 -10.09 -13.93 -0.13
N GLU A 77 -10.62 -14.96 -0.80
CA GLU A 77 -11.96 -15.45 -0.56
C GLU A 77 -12.00 -15.80 0.94
N GLN A 78 -12.60 -14.89 1.71
CA GLN A 78 -13.09 -15.18 3.05
C GLN A 78 -14.47 -15.83 2.93
#